data_AF-A0A6A4RDV3-F1
#
_entry.id   AF-A0A6A4RDV3-F1
#
_cell.length_a   1.000
_cell.length_b   1.000
_cell.length_c   1.000
_cell.angle_alpha   90.00
_cell.angle_beta   90.00
_cell.angle_gamma   90.00
#
_symmetry.space_group_name_H-M   'P 1'
#
loop_
_entity.id
_entity.type
_entity.pdbx_description
1 polymer ?
#
loop_
_entity_poly.entity_id
_entity_poly.type
_entity_poly.pdbx_seq_one_letter_code
_entity_poly.pdbx_strand_id
1 'polypeptide(L)'
;MKRLKPNPNESPLAFIERADTMGATDDILDSILNRNFGMQDDGEIKSLKLKSSVFWEGFYLERAKGIFERGGSKYAALKFIQRKNGQAGQRKLSEKEVKELVDSVGIWSR
;
A
#
# COMPACT_ATOMS: atom_id res chain seq x y z
N MET A 1 -10.46 -0.91 20.34
CA MET A 1 -9.43 -0.37 19.44
C MET A 1 -8.07 -0.42 20.13
N LYS A 2 -7.08 -1.16 19.58
CA LYS A 2 -5.69 -1.04 20.04
C LYS A 2 -5.25 0.41 19.86
N ARG A 3 -4.68 1.04 20.89
CA ARG A 3 -4.20 2.42 20.80
C ARG A 3 -3.11 2.48 19.72
N LEU A 4 -3.39 3.19 18.63
CA LEU A 4 -2.39 3.44 17.59
C LEU A 4 -1.33 4.38 18.18
N LYS A 5 -0.18 3.81 18.53
CA LYS A 5 0.99 4.52 19.04
C LYS A 5 2.24 3.91 18.41
N PRO A 6 3.28 4.70 18.13
CA PRO A 6 4.56 4.16 17.69
C PRO A 6 5.19 3.24 18.73
N ASN A 7 5.87 2.19 18.28
CA ASN A 7 6.71 1.37 19.16
C ASN A 7 8.04 2.09 19.44
N PRO A 8 8.71 1.79 20.57
CA PRO A 8 10.06 2.31 20.82
C PRO A 8 11.00 1.93 19.66
N ASN A 9 11.72 2.91 19.11
CA ASN A 9 12.65 2.76 17.97
C ASN A 9 12.01 2.34 16.63
N GLU A 10 10.69 2.41 16.51
CA GLU A 10 10.03 2.23 15.22
C GLU A 10 10.40 3.38 14.28
N SER A 11 10.66 3.09 13.00
CA SER A 11 10.86 4.14 12.01
C SER A 11 9.49 4.72 11.58
N PRO A 12 9.45 5.97 11.06
CA PRO A 12 8.21 6.55 10.52
C PRO A 12 7.53 5.65 9.48
N LEU A 13 8.31 5.03 8.59
CA LEU A 13 7.78 4.11 7.57
C LEU A 13 7.20 2.83 8.18
N ALA A 14 7.91 2.22 9.13
CA ALA A 14 7.43 1.01 9.81
C ALA A 14 6.13 1.27 10.59
N PHE A 15 6.01 2.46 11.20
CA PHE A 15 4.78 2.90 11.83
C PHE A 15 3.63 3.01 10.84
N ILE A 16 3.86 3.63 9.67
CA ILE A 16 2.85 3.75 8.61
C ILE A 16 2.39 2.37 8.13
N GLU A 17 3.32 1.48 7.78
CA GLU A 17 2.97 0.14 7.29
C GLU A 17 2.10 -0.64 8.30
N ARG A 18 2.42 -0.51 9.59
CA ARG A 18 1.62 -1.10 10.66
C ARG A 18 0.25 -0.42 10.80
N ALA A 19 0.19 0.89 10.69
CA ALA A 19 -1.06 1.66 10.76
C ALA A 19 -1.98 1.35 9.58
N ASP A 20 -1.44 1.21 8.36
CA ASP A 20 -2.16 0.81 7.16
C ASP A 20 -2.77 -0.59 7.34
N THR A 21 -2.00 -1.52 7.91
CA THR A 21 -2.49 -2.88 8.23
C THR A 21 -3.67 -2.85 9.22
N MET A 22 -3.74 -1.81 10.06
CA MET A 22 -4.80 -1.60 11.04
C MET A 22 -5.99 -0.79 10.48
N GLY A 23 -5.93 -0.34 9.22
CA GLY A 23 -6.95 0.52 8.62
C GLY A 23 -7.04 1.90 9.28
N ALA A 24 -5.90 2.45 9.73
CA ALA A 24 -5.87 3.80 10.29
C ALA A 24 -6.22 4.84 9.23
N THR A 25 -6.96 5.89 9.62
CA THR A 25 -7.28 7.01 8.72
C THR A 25 -6.09 7.96 8.60
N ASP A 26 -6.00 8.64 7.46
CA ASP A 26 -4.93 9.60 7.17
C ASP A 26 -4.78 10.69 8.24
N ASP A 27 -5.89 11.25 8.72
CA ASP A 27 -5.86 12.30 9.76
C ASP A 27 -5.20 11.84 11.07
N ILE A 28 -5.42 10.57 11.44
CA ILE A 28 -4.84 9.99 12.66
C ILE A 28 -3.35 9.73 12.44
N LEU A 29 -2.99 9.19 11.27
CA LEU A 29 -1.60 8.98 10.87
C LEU A 29 -0.81 10.29 10.90
N ASP A 30 -1.33 11.36 10.30
CA ASP A 30 -0.64 12.66 10.20
C ASP A 30 -0.43 13.29 11.57
N SER A 31 -1.45 13.23 12.43
CA SER A 31 -1.33 13.71 13.81
C SER A 31 -0.26 12.94 14.60
N ILE A 32 -0.16 11.62 14.43
CA ILE A 32 0.83 10.80 15.12
C ILE A 32 2.24 11.02 14.56
N LEU A 33 2.37 11.12 13.23
CA LEU A 33 3.64 11.42 12.55
C LEU A 33 4.20 12.77 12.99
N ASN A 34 3.37 13.81 13.02
CA ASN A 34 3.77 15.12 13.51
C ASN A 34 4.19 15.07 14.98
N ARG A 35 3.36 14.50 15.85
CA ARG A 35 3.59 14.53 17.30
C ARG A 35 4.77 13.67 17.77
N ASN A 36 5.02 12.51 17.15
CA ASN A 36 5.99 11.53 17.65
C ASN A 36 7.26 11.45 16.81
N PHE A 37 7.20 11.85 15.54
CA PHE A 37 8.34 11.81 14.63
C PHE A 37 8.77 13.21 14.16
N GLY A 38 8.06 14.27 14.58
CA GLY A 38 8.43 15.65 14.26
C GLY A 38 8.18 16.06 12.81
N MET A 39 7.43 15.27 12.05
CA MET A 39 7.15 15.53 10.64
C MET A 39 6.10 16.63 10.51
N GLN A 40 6.50 17.81 10.05
CA GLN A 40 5.60 18.97 9.89
C GLN A 40 5.30 19.31 8.43
N ASP A 41 6.08 18.79 7.49
CA ASP A 41 5.87 19.01 6.06
C ASP A 41 4.92 17.95 5.48
N ASP A 42 3.75 18.41 5.03
CA ASP A 42 2.74 17.59 4.35
C ASP A 42 3.32 16.88 3.12
N GLY A 43 4.26 17.52 2.41
CA GLY A 43 4.91 16.94 1.24
C GLY A 43 5.78 15.74 1.61
N GLU A 44 6.51 15.85 2.71
CA GLU A 44 7.34 14.77 3.26
C GLU A 44 6.47 13.61 3.77
N ILE A 45 5.40 13.91 4.52
CA ILE A 45 4.46 12.92 5.02
C ILE A 45 3.80 12.15 3.88
N LYS A 46 3.30 12.84 2.86
CA LYS A 46 2.70 12.21 1.66
C LYS A 46 3.71 11.33 0.95
N SER A 47 4.93 11.82 0.74
CA SER A 47 6.00 11.06 0.10
C SER A 47 6.38 9.80 0.88
N LEU A 48 6.34 9.88 2.22
CA LEU A 48 6.61 8.74 3.09
C LEU A 48 5.47 7.71 3.03
N LYS A 49 4.21 8.14 3.09
CA LYS A 49 3.04 7.25 2.95
C LYS A 49 3.07 6.48 1.63
N LEU A 50 3.45 7.14 0.54
CA LEU A 50 3.59 6.52 -0.77
C LEU A 50 4.72 5.47 -0.84
N LYS A 51 5.57 5.33 0.17
CA LYS A 51 6.57 4.25 0.26
C LYS A 51 6.04 3.01 0.96
N SER A 52 4.86 3.08 1.61
CA SER A 52 4.25 1.96 2.32
C SER A 52 3.96 0.79 1.39
N SER A 53 4.57 -0.36 1.66
CA SER A 53 4.29 -1.58 0.88
C SER A 53 2.85 -2.05 1.04
N VAL A 54 2.30 -1.91 2.25
CA VAL A 54 0.93 -2.31 2.59
C VAL A 54 -0.11 -1.50 1.81
N PHE A 55 0.08 -0.18 1.72
CA PHE A 55 -0.76 0.68 0.89
C PHE A 55 -0.78 0.21 -0.58
N TRP A 56 0.39 -0.05 -1.16
CA TRP A 56 0.49 -0.45 -2.56
C TRP A 56 -0.08 -1.83 -2.83
N GLU A 57 0.13 -2.80 -1.93
CA GLU A 57 -0.46 -4.14 -2.04
C GLU A 57 -1.99 -4.06 -2.01
N GLY A 58 -2.57 -3.27 -1.11
CA GLY A 58 -4.00 -2.99 -1.07
C GLY A 58 -4.51 -2.33 -2.35
N PHE A 59 -3.83 -1.27 -2.80
CA PHE A 59 -4.17 -0.56 -4.04
C PHE A 59 -4.12 -1.48 -5.27
N TYR A 60 -3.09 -2.34 -5.39
CA TYR A 60 -2.99 -3.30 -6.47
C TYR A 60 -4.12 -4.33 -6.44
N LEU A 61 -4.46 -4.82 -5.25
CA LEU A 61 -5.53 -5.80 -5.09
C LEU A 61 -6.89 -5.20 -5.48
N GLU A 62 -7.21 -4.00 -5.00
CA GLU A 62 -8.44 -3.28 -5.38
C GLU A 62 -8.50 -3.01 -6.88
N ARG A 63 -7.39 -2.59 -7.49
CA ARG A 63 -7.34 -2.37 -8.94
C ARG A 63 -7.51 -3.66 -9.72
N ALA A 64 -6.87 -4.75 -9.30
CA ALA A 64 -7.03 -6.05 -9.93
C ALA A 64 -8.48 -6.56 -9.81
N LYS A 65 -9.11 -6.42 -8.64
CA LYS A 65 -10.56 -6.70 -8.43
C LYS A 65 -11.43 -5.89 -9.36
N GLY A 66 -11.23 -4.58 -9.44
CA GLY A 66 -12.03 -3.73 -10.33
C GLY A 66 -11.83 -4.05 -11.83
N ILE A 67 -10.66 -4.54 -12.23
CA ILE A 67 -10.46 -5.04 -13.60
C ILE A 67 -11.24 -6.34 -13.81
N PHE A 68 -11.15 -7.27 -12.86
CA PHE A 68 -11.84 -8.55 -12.88
C PHE A 68 -13.37 -8.38 -12.96
N GLU A 69 -13.95 -7.55 -12.09
CA GLU A 69 -15.39 -7.29 -12.02
C GLU A 69 -15.97 -6.68 -13.30
N ARG A 70 -15.14 -5.97 -14.07
CA ARG A 70 -15.52 -5.41 -15.39
C ARG A 70 -15.34 -6.39 -16.55
N GLY A 71 -14.99 -7.64 -16.29
CA GLY A 71 -14.69 -8.64 -17.32
C GLY A 71 -13.33 -8.41 -18.01
N GLY A 72 -12.40 -7.72 -17.35
CA GLY A 72 -11.06 -7.50 -17.87
C GLY A 72 -10.18 -8.75 -17.80
N SER A 73 -9.06 -8.73 -18.53
CA SER A 73 -8.14 -9.88 -18.60
C SER A 73 -7.11 -9.89 -17.47
N LYS A 74 -6.64 -11.10 -17.11
CA LYS A 74 -5.52 -11.29 -16.18
C LYS A 74 -4.27 -10.53 -16.63
N TYR A 75 -4.02 -10.51 -17.94
CA TYR A 75 -2.90 -9.79 -18.54
C TYR A 75 -2.96 -8.28 -18.25
N ALA A 76 -4.16 -7.68 -18.33
CA ALA A 76 -4.34 -6.26 -18.05
C ALA A 76 -4.01 -5.92 -16.57
N ALA A 77 -4.45 -6.77 -15.64
CA ALA A 77 -4.13 -6.61 -14.22
C ALA A 77 -2.62 -6.75 -13.95
N LEU A 78 -1.96 -7.78 -14.50
CA LEU A 78 -0.51 -7.96 -14.40
C LEU A 78 0.26 -6.76 -14.95
N LYS A 79 -0.11 -6.28 -16.14
CA LYS A 79 0.54 -5.12 -16.76
C LYS A 79 0.33 -3.83 -15.99
N PHE A 80 -0.84 -3.64 -15.39
CA PHE A 80 -1.08 -2.49 -14.53
C PHE A 80 -0.11 -2.46 -13.36
N ILE A 81 -0.01 -3.56 -12.61
CA ILE A 81 0.85 -3.66 -11.42
C ILE A 81 2.32 -3.51 -11.83
N GLN A 82 2.76 -4.20 -12.89
CA GLN A 82 4.13 -4.09 -13.40
C GLN A 82 4.55 -2.65 -13.72
N ARG A 83 3.65 -1.84 -14.28
CA ARG A 83 3.94 -0.41 -14.60
C ARG A 83 4.05 0.47 -13.37
N LYS A 84 3.35 0.11 -12.28
CA LYS A 84 3.31 0.90 -11.03
C LYS A 84 4.31 0.42 -9.99
N ASN A 85 4.83 -0.80 -10.13
CA ASN A 85 5.71 -1.45 -9.18
C ASN A 85 7.00 -0.66 -8.93
N GLY A 86 7.15 -0.14 -7.70
CA GLY A 86 8.30 0.66 -7.28
C GLY A 86 8.31 2.10 -7.82
N GLN A 87 7.26 2.57 -8.49
CA GLN A 87 7.22 3.91 -9.09
C GLN A 87 7.38 5.05 -8.07
N ALA A 88 6.93 4.85 -6.83
CA ALA A 88 6.99 5.82 -5.75
C ALA A 88 8.10 5.54 -4.73
N GLY A 89 9.07 4.67 -5.07
CA GLY A 89 10.15 4.28 -4.16
C GLY A 89 9.74 3.26 -3.11
N GLN A 90 8.57 2.64 -3.24
CA GLN A 90 8.13 1.49 -2.43
C GLN A 90 8.91 0.21 -2.79
N ARG A 91 8.85 -0.79 -1.92
CA ARG A 91 9.38 -2.13 -2.19
C ARG A 91 8.82 -2.66 -3.52
N LYS A 92 9.70 -3.09 -4.41
CA LYS A 92 9.30 -3.76 -5.65
C LYS A 92 8.83 -5.18 -5.33
N LEU A 93 7.61 -5.50 -5.74
CA LEU A 93 7.11 -6.87 -5.77
C LEU A 93 7.85 -7.67 -6.84
N SER A 94 8.21 -8.91 -6.54
CA SER A 94 8.70 -9.86 -7.55
C SER A 94 7.59 -10.23 -8.54
N GLU A 95 7.96 -10.77 -9.71
CA GLU A 95 6.96 -11.26 -10.67
C GLU A 95 6.05 -12.34 -10.09
N LYS A 96 6.59 -13.17 -9.20
CA LYS A 96 5.84 -14.20 -8.47
C LYS A 96 4.80 -13.57 -7.56
N GLU A 97 5.19 -12.60 -6.72
CA GLU A 97 4.27 -11.89 -5.82
C GLU A 97 3.17 -11.15 -6.61
N VAL A 98 3.52 -10.50 -7.71
CA VAL A 98 2.53 -9.83 -8.58
C VAL A 98 1.54 -10.85 -9.15
N LYS A 99 2.02 -12.01 -9.60
CA LYS A 99 1.16 -13.06 -10.14
C LYS A 99 0.23 -13.64 -9.07
N GLU A 100 0.77 -13.94 -7.89
CA GLU A 100 -0.01 -14.46 -6.74
C GLU A 100 -1.07 -13.46 -6.30
N LEU A 101 -0.75 -12.16 -6.25
CA LEU A 101 -1.71 -11.11 -5.94
C LEU A 101 -2.85 -11.06 -6.96
N VAL A 102 -2.54 -11.10 -8.26
CA VAL A 102 -3.56 -11.11 -9.32
C VAL A 102 -4.39 -12.41 -9.29
N ASP A 103 -3.75 -13.55 -9.02
CA ASP A 103 -4.43 -14.85 -8.93
C ASP A 103 -5.33 -14.97 -7.70
N SER A 104 -5.03 -14.24 -6.61
CA SER A 104 -5.87 -14.20 -5.42
C SER A 104 -7.24 -13.54 -5.64
N VAL A 105 -7.42 -12.78 -6.72
CA VAL A 105 -8.67 -12.08 -7.03
C VAL A 105 -9.79 -13.05 -7.44
N GLY A 106 -9.46 -14.13 -8.15
CA GLY A 106 -10.45 -15.09 -8.64
C GLY A 106 -10.02 -15.85 -9.90
N ILE A 107 -10.96 -16.60 -10.48
CA ILE A 107 -10.74 -17.36 -11.69
C ILE A 107 -10.98 -16.45 -12.90
N TRP A 108 -9.89 -15.99 -13.50
CA TRP A 108 -9.92 -15.15 -14.69
C TRP A 108 -10.46 -15.91 -15.91
N SER A 109 -11.34 -15.25 -16.68
CA SER A 109 -11.80 -15.77 -17.97
C SER A 109 -10.60 -15.98 -18.90
N ARG A 110 -10.64 -17.08 -19.65
CA ARG A 110 -9.60 -17.42 -20.63
C ARG A 110 -9.65 -16.52 -21.85
#